data_AF-A0A351V964-F1
#
_entry.id   AF-A0A351V964-F1
#
_cell.length_a   1.000
_cell.length_b   1.000
_cell.length_c   1.000
_cell.angle_alpha   90.00
_cell.angle_beta   90.00
_cell.angle_gamma   90.00
#
_symmetry.space_group_name_H-M   'P 1'
#
loop_
_entity.id
_entity.type
_entity.pdbx_description
1 polymer ?
#
loop_
_entity_poly.entity_id
_entity_poly.type
_entity_poly.pdbx_seq_one_letter_code
_entity_poly.pdbx_strand_id
1 'polypeptide(L)'
;MININDVQNSMEAMKRKEILEKHPYKIWKGKDGKWYTYLPDDKKGRVLKKKSTREAIEKDVIAYLKTELENPTITEVFNEWNDRRLELKKISSATHLRNKQLYNRHYEEFGKHRIKNITTREVCDFLEEQIPKFQLSAKGFSNLKTLTKGFLKRAKRLELIDFRIEEILAEIDYSEIEFNKNRKPESLQVFTDSEMDRIFEYARYNMDIENLGIILMFVTGMRVGELVTLKWGDVGDGGSYVSIRRTETRYRDKESGKLTYSVKDSPKTEAGIRDVVIPKDYLWVLARMKRINPFTEFIFEKNGERLHTEQIRKRLYRICRNIDIKQRGTHAIRKTYGSILLDNNIDQKLIIGQMGHTDIATTETFYHKNRRTNEEKSDILSGIPQLKVL
;
A
#
# COMPACT_ATOMS: atom_id res chain seq x y z
N MET A 1 -59.36 -4.38 0.70
CA MET A 1 -58.23 -4.58 1.65
C MET A 1 -57.33 -5.65 1.07
N ILE A 2 -56.13 -5.29 0.61
CA ILE A 2 -55.13 -6.27 0.19
C ILE A 2 -54.63 -6.94 1.47
N ASN A 3 -54.90 -8.23 1.62
CA ASN A 3 -54.50 -9.02 2.77
C ASN A 3 -52.97 -9.14 2.79
N ILE A 4 -52.34 -8.51 3.78
CA ILE A 4 -50.87 -8.46 3.95
C ILE A 4 -50.27 -9.89 3.97
N ASN A 5 -51.03 -10.86 4.48
CA ASN A 5 -50.63 -12.26 4.55
C ASN A 5 -50.53 -12.91 3.15
N ASP A 6 -51.41 -12.56 2.22
CA ASP A 6 -51.43 -13.10 0.86
C ASP A 6 -50.29 -12.52 0.00
N VAL A 7 -49.91 -11.26 0.26
CA VAL A 7 -48.74 -10.62 -0.36
C VAL A 7 -47.44 -11.24 0.15
N GLN A 8 -47.32 -11.50 1.46
CA GLN A 8 -46.15 -12.18 2.03
C GLN A 8 -45.99 -13.62 1.50
N ASN A 9 -47.09 -14.39 1.44
CA ASN A 9 -47.07 -15.75 0.91
C ASN A 9 -46.70 -15.79 -0.58
N SER A 10 -47.19 -14.81 -1.37
CA SER A 10 -46.83 -14.62 -2.78
C SER A 10 -45.34 -14.32 -2.97
N MET A 11 -44.78 -13.43 -2.14
CA MET A 11 -43.35 -13.08 -2.18
C MET A 11 -42.45 -14.26 -1.77
N GLU A 12 -42.85 -15.05 -0.77
CA GLU A 12 -42.10 -16.26 -0.37
C GLU A 12 -42.13 -17.34 -1.45
N ALA A 13 -43.27 -17.52 -2.12
CA ALA A 13 -43.41 -18.47 -3.22
C ALA A 13 -42.53 -18.09 -4.43
N MET A 14 -42.46 -16.79 -4.78
CA MET A 14 -41.56 -16.30 -5.82
C MET A 14 -40.08 -16.53 -5.46
N LYS A 15 -39.65 -16.18 -4.24
CA LYS A 15 -38.28 -16.44 -3.77
C LYS A 15 -37.92 -17.93 -3.78
N ARG A 16 -38.86 -18.81 -3.39
CA ARG A 16 -38.63 -20.26 -3.45
C ARG A 16 -38.38 -20.73 -4.88
N LYS A 17 -39.15 -20.22 -5.83
CA LYS A 17 -39.03 -20.57 -7.25
C LYS A 17 -37.70 -20.08 -7.84
N GLU A 18 -37.31 -18.84 -7.58
CA GLU A 18 -36.01 -18.28 -8.00
C GLU A 18 -34.82 -19.08 -7.45
N ILE A 19 -34.89 -19.53 -6.19
CA ILE A 19 -33.84 -20.36 -5.59
C ILE A 19 -33.80 -21.73 -6.27
N LEU A 20 -34.95 -22.38 -6.48
CA LEU A 20 -35.00 -23.70 -7.14
C LEU A 20 -34.54 -23.66 -8.60
N GLU A 21 -34.71 -22.54 -9.32
CA GLU A 21 -34.19 -22.36 -10.68
C GLU A 21 -32.66 -22.38 -10.76
N LYS A 22 -31.96 -22.04 -9.66
CA LYS A 22 -30.50 -22.14 -9.56
C LYS A 22 -30.01 -23.57 -9.29
N HIS A 23 -30.91 -24.53 -9.10
CA HIS A 23 -30.55 -25.91 -8.83
C HIS A 23 -30.02 -26.61 -10.11
N PRO A 24 -28.76 -27.08 -10.15
CA PRO A 24 -28.17 -27.64 -11.38
C PRO A 24 -28.73 -29.02 -11.78
N TYR A 25 -29.53 -29.67 -10.93
CA TYR A 25 -29.98 -31.05 -11.16
C TYR A 25 -31.50 -31.19 -11.18
N LYS A 26 -32.00 -32.12 -12.01
CA LYS A 26 -33.44 -32.40 -12.08
C LYS A 26 -33.96 -32.98 -10.76
N ILE A 27 -35.18 -32.62 -10.39
CA ILE A 27 -35.98 -33.28 -9.35
C ILE A 27 -36.94 -34.25 -10.06
N TRP A 28 -36.97 -35.52 -9.66
CA TRP A 28 -37.83 -36.55 -10.29
C TRP A 28 -38.48 -37.50 -9.28
N LYS A 29 -39.57 -38.16 -9.69
CA LYS A 29 -40.28 -39.17 -8.90
C LYS A 29 -39.88 -40.57 -9.38
N GLY A 30 -39.47 -41.44 -8.46
CA GLY A 30 -39.10 -42.82 -8.75
C GLY A 30 -40.31 -43.76 -8.81
N LYS A 31 -40.08 -44.99 -9.30
CA LYS A 31 -41.10 -46.07 -9.33
C LYS A 31 -41.59 -46.46 -7.93
N ASP A 32 -40.80 -46.17 -6.88
CA ASP A 32 -41.14 -46.40 -5.48
C ASP A 32 -41.95 -45.25 -4.84
N GLY A 33 -42.48 -44.33 -5.65
CA GLY A 33 -43.30 -43.21 -5.19
C GLY A 33 -42.53 -42.08 -4.50
N LYS A 34 -41.23 -42.25 -4.23
CA LYS A 34 -40.35 -41.27 -3.59
C LYS A 34 -39.77 -40.27 -4.59
N TRP A 35 -39.34 -39.12 -4.08
CA TRP A 35 -38.76 -38.02 -4.84
C TRP A 35 -37.24 -37.98 -4.66
N TYR A 36 -36.54 -37.62 -5.74
CA TYR A 36 -35.09 -37.69 -5.86
C TYR A 36 -34.51 -36.44 -6.50
N THR A 37 -33.29 -36.11 -6.11
CA THR A 37 -32.43 -35.15 -6.82
C THR A 37 -30.97 -35.40 -6.47
N TYR A 38 -30.05 -34.82 -7.25
CA TYR A 38 -28.64 -34.75 -6.87
C TYR A 38 -28.34 -33.39 -6.27
N LEU A 39 -27.46 -33.34 -5.27
CA LEU A 39 -26.82 -32.11 -4.80
C LEU A 39 -25.32 -32.17 -5.13
N PRO A 40 -24.67 -31.06 -5.49
CA PRO A 40 -23.20 -31.02 -5.62
C PRO A 40 -22.50 -31.45 -4.32
N ASP A 41 -21.33 -32.07 -4.45
CA ASP A 41 -20.50 -32.50 -3.31
C ASP A 41 -19.02 -32.40 -3.69
N ASP A 42 -18.22 -31.72 -2.86
CA ASP A 42 -16.81 -31.42 -3.16
C ASP A 42 -15.91 -32.67 -3.28
N LYS A 43 -16.30 -33.80 -2.67
CA LYS A 43 -15.50 -35.03 -2.66
C LYS A 43 -15.97 -36.05 -3.69
N LYS A 44 -17.27 -36.12 -3.95
CA LYS A 44 -17.91 -37.13 -4.81
C LYS A 44 -18.48 -36.55 -6.11
N GLY A 45 -18.35 -35.25 -6.32
CA GLY A 45 -18.97 -34.50 -7.41
C GLY A 45 -20.47 -34.26 -7.20
N ARG A 46 -21.23 -35.32 -6.84
CA ARG A 46 -22.65 -35.23 -6.53
C ARG A 46 -23.13 -36.33 -5.56
N VAL A 47 -24.14 -36.03 -4.76
CA VAL A 47 -24.79 -36.97 -3.83
C VAL A 47 -26.28 -37.03 -4.10
N LEU A 48 -26.84 -38.25 -4.15
CA LEU A 48 -28.27 -38.48 -4.32
C LEU A 48 -29.02 -38.20 -3.01
N LYS A 49 -30.06 -37.37 -3.07
CA LYS A 49 -31.02 -37.14 -1.98
C LYS A 49 -32.36 -37.78 -2.33
N LYS A 50 -33.03 -38.28 -1.29
CA LYS A 50 -34.28 -39.04 -1.40
C LYS A 50 -35.25 -38.62 -0.30
N LYS A 51 -36.50 -38.30 -0.66
CA LYS A 51 -37.57 -37.94 0.29
C LYS A 51 -38.93 -38.52 -0.13
N SER A 52 -39.86 -38.55 0.81
CA SER A 52 -41.21 -39.09 0.61
C SER A 52 -42.13 -38.16 -0.18
N THR A 53 -41.93 -36.83 -0.09
CA THR A 53 -42.77 -35.82 -0.77
C THR A 53 -41.92 -34.86 -1.61
N ARG A 54 -42.56 -34.21 -2.59
CA ARG A 54 -41.92 -33.21 -3.45
C ARG A 54 -41.47 -31.98 -2.65
N GLU A 55 -42.31 -31.52 -1.73
CA GLU A 55 -42.00 -30.37 -0.88
C GLU A 55 -40.80 -30.65 0.04
N ALA A 56 -40.65 -31.88 0.53
CA ALA A 56 -39.53 -32.25 1.38
C ALA A 56 -38.19 -32.29 0.60
N ILE A 57 -38.19 -32.77 -0.66
CA ILE A 57 -36.98 -32.73 -1.49
C ILE A 57 -36.65 -31.28 -1.90
N GLU A 58 -37.66 -30.46 -2.23
CA GLU A 58 -37.49 -29.04 -2.56
C GLU A 58 -36.97 -28.24 -1.35
N LYS A 59 -37.44 -28.56 -0.13
CA LYS A 59 -36.92 -27.95 1.11
C LYS A 59 -35.44 -28.29 1.34
N ASP A 60 -35.02 -29.53 1.10
CA ASP A 60 -33.60 -29.93 1.17
C ASP A 60 -32.75 -29.19 0.12
N VAL A 61 -33.25 -29.04 -1.11
CA VAL A 61 -32.58 -28.29 -2.19
C VAL A 61 -32.46 -26.81 -1.83
N ILE A 62 -33.54 -26.18 -1.37
CA ILE A 62 -33.54 -24.78 -0.95
C ILE A 62 -32.61 -24.58 0.24
N ALA A 63 -32.60 -25.48 1.21
CA ALA A 63 -31.67 -25.42 2.33
C ALA A 63 -30.23 -25.48 1.85
N TYR A 64 -29.90 -26.43 0.96
CA TYR A 64 -28.57 -26.54 0.36
C TYR A 64 -28.17 -25.26 -0.39
N LEU A 65 -29.02 -24.77 -1.28
CA LEU A 65 -28.74 -23.57 -2.09
C LEU A 65 -28.65 -22.31 -1.24
N LYS A 66 -29.45 -22.18 -0.18
CA LYS A 66 -29.28 -21.11 0.81
C LYS A 66 -27.94 -21.23 1.52
N THR A 67 -27.53 -22.43 1.90
CA THR A 67 -26.23 -22.65 2.55
C THR A 67 -25.08 -22.25 1.64
N GLU A 68 -25.16 -22.58 0.34
CA GLU A 68 -24.18 -22.15 -0.68
C GLU A 68 -24.22 -20.64 -0.95
N LEU A 69 -25.41 -20.04 -1.02
CA LEU A 69 -25.58 -18.58 -1.13
C LEU A 69 -25.04 -17.84 0.09
N GLU A 70 -25.07 -18.48 1.26
CA GLU A 70 -24.55 -17.97 2.53
C GLU A 70 -23.10 -18.41 2.80
N ASN A 71 -22.42 -19.05 1.85
CA ASN A 71 -21.03 -19.49 1.96
C ASN A 71 -20.16 -18.80 0.89
N PRO A 72 -19.85 -17.51 1.05
CA PRO A 72 -18.99 -16.82 0.10
C PRO A 72 -17.56 -17.41 0.11
N THR A 73 -16.86 -17.23 -1.00
CA THR A 73 -15.42 -17.49 -1.10
C THR A 73 -14.64 -16.49 -0.25
N ILE A 74 -13.39 -16.84 0.10
CA ILE A 74 -12.48 -15.90 0.77
C ILE A 74 -12.32 -14.62 -0.07
N THR A 75 -12.30 -14.73 -1.40
CA THR A 75 -12.17 -13.59 -2.31
C THR A 75 -13.37 -12.65 -2.24
N GLU A 76 -14.59 -13.19 -2.18
CA GLU A 76 -15.80 -12.37 -2.03
C GLU A 76 -15.79 -11.63 -0.69
N VAL A 77 -15.42 -12.31 0.40
CA VAL A 77 -15.32 -11.69 1.73
C VAL A 77 -14.23 -10.62 1.78
N PHE A 78 -13.08 -10.86 1.16
CA PHE A 78 -12.01 -9.89 1.06
C PHE A 78 -12.45 -8.64 0.29
N ASN A 79 -13.07 -8.82 -0.88
CA ASN A 79 -13.54 -7.71 -1.72
C ASN A 79 -14.59 -6.88 -0.98
N GLU A 80 -15.61 -7.52 -0.40
CA GLU A 80 -16.63 -6.86 0.42
C GLU A 80 -15.98 -6.04 1.54
N TRP A 81 -15.07 -6.66 2.29
CA TRP A 81 -14.38 -5.99 3.40
C TRP A 81 -13.57 -4.77 2.94
N ASN A 82 -12.82 -4.90 1.85
CA ASN A 82 -11.94 -3.83 1.37
C ASN A 82 -12.75 -2.69 0.74
N ASP A 83 -13.76 -3.01 -0.07
CA ASP A 83 -14.67 -2.05 -0.71
C ASP A 83 -15.48 -1.27 0.34
N ARG A 84 -16.05 -1.97 1.33
CA ARG A 84 -16.78 -1.36 2.43
C ARG A 84 -15.92 -0.37 3.22
N ARG A 85 -14.64 -0.69 3.47
CA ARG A 85 -13.74 0.23 4.17
C ARG A 85 -13.46 1.50 3.37
N LEU A 86 -13.42 1.39 2.03
CA LEU A 86 -13.26 2.54 1.16
C LEU A 86 -14.53 3.40 1.14
N GLU A 87 -15.70 2.78 1.02
CA GLU A 87 -17.01 3.46 1.05
C GLU A 87 -17.25 4.20 2.36
N LEU A 88 -16.91 3.56 3.49
CA LEU A 88 -16.98 4.17 4.82
C LEU A 88 -15.86 5.18 5.08
N LYS A 89 -15.04 5.52 4.08
CA LYS A 89 -13.90 6.44 4.17
C LYS A 89 -12.89 6.09 5.27
N LYS A 90 -12.85 4.82 5.69
CA LYS A 90 -11.90 4.30 6.69
C LYS A 90 -10.50 4.09 6.12
N ILE A 91 -10.40 3.98 4.80
CA ILE A 91 -9.14 3.88 4.06
C ILE A 91 -9.18 4.77 2.82
N SER A 92 -8.01 5.15 2.33
CA SER A 92 -7.88 5.84 1.05
C SER A 92 -7.91 4.88 -0.14
N SER A 93 -8.22 5.39 -1.34
CA SER A 93 -8.16 4.62 -2.60
C SER A 93 -6.79 3.99 -2.85
N ALA A 94 -5.70 4.66 -2.45
CA ALA A 94 -4.36 4.09 -2.53
C ALA A 94 -4.15 2.89 -1.59
N THR A 95 -4.74 2.93 -0.39
CA THR A 95 -4.71 1.81 0.56
C THR A 95 -5.55 0.64 0.06
N HIS A 96 -6.73 0.92 -0.48
CA HIS A 96 -7.61 -0.06 -1.10
C HIS A 96 -6.90 -0.80 -2.25
N LEU A 97 -6.28 -0.06 -3.17
CA LEU A 97 -5.52 -0.64 -4.28
C LEU A 97 -4.36 -1.51 -3.79
N ARG A 98 -3.60 -1.04 -2.80
CA ARG A 98 -2.49 -1.80 -2.21
C ARG A 98 -2.98 -3.10 -1.58
N ASN A 99 -4.09 -3.07 -0.85
CA ASN A 99 -4.69 -4.26 -0.26
C ASN A 99 -5.08 -5.26 -1.35
N LYS A 100 -5.71 -4.79 -2.44
CA LYS A 100 -6.10 -5.63 -3.58
C LYS A 100 -4.90 -6.25 -4.28
N GLN A 101 -3.83 -5.48 -4.49
CA GLN A 101 -2.59 -6.00 -5.08
C GLN A 101 -1.92 -7.05 -4.20
N LEU A 102 -1.87 -6.81 -2.88
CA LEU A 102 -1.32 -7.77 -1.92
C LEU A 102 -2.17 -9.04 -1.89
N TYR A 103 -3.49 -8.91 -1.85
CA TYR A 103 -4.41 -10.05 -1.88
C TYR A 103 -4.22 -10.88 -3.15
N ASN A 104 -4.32 -10.25 -4.32
CA ASN A 104 -4.22 -10.94 -5.61
C ASN A 104 -2.89 -11.66 -5.79
N ARG A 105 -1.80 -11.12 -5.23
CA ARG A 105 -0.47 -11.76 -5.29
C ARG A 105 -0.42 -13.08 -4.51
N HIS A 106 -1.11 -13.17 -3.37
CA HIS A 106 -0.95 -14.28 -2.43
C HIS A 106 -2.09 -15.28 -2.43
N TYR A 107 -3.32 -14.80 -2.58
CA TYR A 107 -4.50 -15.63 -2.33
C TYR A 107 -4.87 -16.52 -3.51
N GLU A 108 -4.60 -16.15 -4.78
CA GLU A 108 -4.77 -17.00 -5.98
C GLU A 108 -5.82 -18.14 -5.85
N GLU A 109 -5.37 -19.40 -5.75
CA GLU A 109 -6.22 -20.59 -5.56
C GLU A 109 -6.84 -20.68 -4.16
N PHE A 110 -6.10 -20.30 -3.11
CA PHE A 110 -6.60 -20.28 -1.74
C PHE A 110 -7.84 -19.37 -1.60
N GLY A 111 -7.86 -18.24 -2.31
CA GLY A 111 -8.94 -17.29 -2.35
C GLY A 111 -10.25 -17.83 -2.93
N LYS A 112 -10.21 -18.94 -3.67
CA LYS A 112 -11.40 -19.61 -4.23
C LYS A 112 -12.10 -20.51 -3.21
N HIS A 113 -11.46 -20.83 -2.09
CA HIS A 113 -12.05 -21.68 -1.06
C HIS A 113 -13.23 -20.98 -0.40
N ARG A 114 -14.23 -21.78 -0.04
CA ARG A 114 -15.45 -21.37 0.66
C ARG A 114 -15.13 -21.07 2.12
N ILE A 115 -15.44 -19.86 2.57
CA ILE A 115 -14.92 -19.37 3.86
C ILE A 115 -15.49 -20.13 5.07
N LYS A 116 -16.71 -20.69 4.99
CA LYS A 116 -17.27 -21.50 6.09
C LYS A 116 -16.58 -22.86 6.26
N ASN A 117 -15.85 -23.31 5.23
CA ASN A 117 -15.21 -24.62 5.23
C ASN A 117 -13.74 -24.57 5.65
N ILE A 118 -13.20 -23.37 5.88
CA ILE A 118 -11.79 -23.21 6.22
C ILE A 118 -11.56 -23.46 7.71
N THR A 119 -10.43 -24.10 8.00
CA THR A 119 -9.96 -24.36 9.36
C THR A 119 -8.84 -23.40 9.75
N THR A 120 -8.62 -23.24 11.05
CA THR A 120 -7.47 -22.49 11.60
C THR A 120 -6.15 -22.98 10.99
N ARG A 121 -5.99 -24.30 10.90
CA ARG A 121 -4.80 -24.95 10.37
C ARG A 121 -4.54 -24.59 8.90
N GLU A 122 -5.55 -24.70 8.04
CA GLU A 122 -5.39 -24.35 6.61
C GLU A 122 -4.98 -22.88 6.41
N VAL A 123 -5.45 -21.96 7.27
CA VAL A 123 -5.03 -20.56 7.21
C VAL A 123 -3.59 -20.38 7.68
N CYS A 124 -3.14 -21.11 8.72
CA CYS A 124 -1.76 -21.08 9.20
C CYS A 124 -0.81 -21.63 8.14
N ASP A 125 -1.07 -22.86 7.67
CA ASP A 125 -0.28 -23.54 6.63
C ASP A 125 -0.16 -22.64 5.38
N PHE A 126 -1.28 -22.05 4.92
CA PHE A 126 -1.27 -21.12 3.79
C PHE A 126 -0.33 -19.92 4.01
N LEU A 127 -0.39 -19.29 5.19
CA LEU A 127 0.42 -18.11 5.52
C LEU A 127 1.91 -18.46 5.60
N GLU A 128 2.26 -19.59 6.20
CA GLU A 128 3.62 -20.11 6.29
C GLU A 128 4.19 -20.37 4.90
N GLU A 129 3.45 -21.05 4.03
CA GLU A 129 3.83 -21.32 2.64
C GLU A 129 4.12 -20.05 1.83
N GLN A 130 3.48 -18.92 2.16
CA GLN A 130 3.76 -17.65 1.46
C GLN A 130 5.18 -17.15 1.68
N ILE A 131 5.80 -17.47 2.82
CA ILE A 131 7.15 -17.00 3.17
C ILE A 131 8.18 -17.52 2.16
N PRO A 132 8.38 -18.84 1.97
CA PRO A 132 9.31 -19.36 0.98
C PRO A 132 8.83 -19.13 -0.46
N LYS A 133 7.54 -19.28 -0.76
CA LYS A 133 6.99 -19.13 -2.12
C LYS A 133 7.27 -17.74 -2.72
N PHE A 134 7.18 -16.69 -1.92
CA PHE A 134 7.38 -15.31 -2.37
C PHE A 134 8.63 -14.63 -1.80
N GLN A 135 9.48 -15.38 -1.09
CA GLN A 135 10.68 -14.89 -0.40
C GLN A 135 10.38 -13.63 0.41
N LEU A 136 9.38 -13.71 1.28
CA LEU A 136 8.89 -12.55 2.01
C LEU A 136 9.91 -12.03 3.02
N SER A 137 9.98 -10.70 3.15
CA SER A 137 10.61 -10.07 4.32
C SER A 137 9.65 -10.09 5.51
N ALA A 138 10.17 -9.95 6.72
CA ALA A 138 9.36 -9.82 7.94
C ALA A 138 8.27 -8.73 7.80
N LYS A 139 8.61 -7.60 7.15
CA LYS A 139 7.63 -6.53 6.88
C LYS A 139 6.58 -6.94 5.86
N GLY A 140 6.97 -7.66 4.81
CA GLY A 140 6.05 -8.20 3.81
C GLY A 140 5.04 -9.16 4.45
N PHE A 141 5.52 -10.09 5.26
CA PHE A 141 4.69 -11.04 5.99
C PHE A 141 3.77 -10.36 7.02
N SER A 142 4.29 -9.39 7.78
CA SER A 142 3.48 -8.59 8.70
C SER A 142 2.32 -7.86 8.01
N ASN A 143 2.55 -7.32 6.80
CA ASN A 143 1.49 -6.70 6.01
C ASN A 143 0.44 -7.72 5.55
N LEU A 144 0.87 -8.91 5.12
CA LEU A 144 -0.02 -10.02 4.74
C LEU A 144 -0.89 -10.44 5.94
N LYS A 145 -0.29 -10.73 7.10
CA LYS A 145 -1.02 -11.04 8.34
C LYS A 145 -2.06 -9.98 8.70
N THR A 146 -1.70 -8.71 8.56
CA THR A 146 -2.62 -7.59 8.85
C THR A 146 -3.81 -7.58 7.89
N LEU A 147 -3.58 -7.89 6.62
CA LEU A 147 -4.62 -8.03 5.59
C LEU A 147 -5.56 -9.20 5.94
N THR A 148 -4.99 -10.37 6.21
CA THR A 148 -5.70 -11.62 6.57
C THR A 148 -6.56 -11.43 7.80
N LYS A 149 -5.97 -10.93 8.89
CA LYS A 149 -6.69 -10.57 10.12
C LYS A 149 -7.86 -9.62 9.85
N GLY A 150 -7.66 -8.68 8.92
CA GLY A 150 -8.64 -7.68 8.56
C GLY A 150 -9.95 -8.28 8.04
N PHE A 151 -9.88 -9.09 6.98
CA PHE A 151 -11.09 -9.67 6.39
C PHE A 151 -11.63 -10.85 7.20
N LEU A 152 -10.78 -11.61 7.93
CA LEU A 152 -11.28 -12.66 8.83
C LEU A 152 -12.10 -12.07 9.99
N LYS A 153 -11.73 -10.89 10.52
CA LYS A 153 -12.55 -10.18 11.52
C LYS A 153 -13.93 -9.81 10.96
N ARG A 154 -14.00 -9.53 9.65
CA ARG A 154 -15.27 -9.29 8.96
C ARG A 154 -16.06 -10.59 8.79
N ALA A 155 -15.41 -11.67 8.37
CA ALA A 155 -16.01 -13.00 8.27
C ALA A 155 -16.65 -13.44 9.59
N LYS A 156 -15.93 -13.28 10.71
CA LYS A 156 -16.42 -13.60 12.05
C LYS A 156 -17.63 -12.76 12.44
N ARG A 157 -17.62 -11.45 12.14
CA ARG A 157 -18.77 -10.56 12.39
C ARG A 157 -20.00 -10.92 11.54
N LEU A 158 -19.79 -11.54 10.38
CA LEU A 158 -20.84 -12.06 9.51
C LEU A 158 -21.22 -13.51 9.88
N GLU A 159 -20.71 -14.04 10.99
CA GLU A 159 -20.97 -15.40 11.46
C GLU A 159 -20.62 -16.48 10.41
N LEU A 160 -19.63 -16.18 9.58
CA LEU A 160 -19.13 -17.09 8.54
C LEU A 160 -18.04 -18.05 9.06
N ILE A 161 -17.43 -17.74 10.19
CA ILE A 161 -16.40 -18.54 10.85
C ILE A 161 -16.61 -18.47 12.37
N ASP A 162 -16.23 -19.53 13.08
CA ASP A 162 -16.39 -19.68 14.53
C ASP A 162 -15.05 -19.55 15.31
N PHE A 163 -13.94 -19.98 14.70
CA PHE A 163 -12.61 -19.98 15.31
C PHE A 163 -12.13 -18.58 15.74
N ARG A 164 -11.17 -18.55 16.67
CA ARG A 164 -10.59 -17.31 17.18
C ARG A 164 -9.43 -16.88 16.28
N ILE A 165 -9.48 -15.65 15.80
CA ILE A 165 -8.50 -15.12 14.85
C ILE A 165 -7.16 -14.88 15.54
N GLU A 166 -7.19 -14.66 16.85
CA GLU A 166 -5.99 -14.54 17.69
C GLU A 166 -5.20 -15.85 17.76
N GLU A 167 -5.86 -17.01 17.69
CA GLU A 167 -5.20 -18.33 17.70
C GLU A 167 -4.37 -18.53 16.43
N ILE A 168 -4.91 -18.19 15.25
CA ILE A 168 -4.16 -18.19 13.98
C ILE A 168 -2.85 -17.41 14.12
N LEU A 169 -2.86 -16.23 14.73
CA LEU A 169 -1.66 -15.39 14.80
C LEU A 169 -0.61 -15.88 15.79
N ALA A 170 -1.03 -16.69 16.76
CA ALA A 170 -0.16 -17.28 17.77
C ALA A 170 0.40 -18.64 17.34
N GLU A 171 -0.34 -19.37 16.50
CA GLU A 171 0.00 -20.72 16.04
C GLU A 171 0.89 -20.76 14.81
N ILE A 172 0.96 -19.69 14.01
CA ILE A 172 1.88 -19.64 12.85
C ILE A 172 3.31 -19.80 13.35
N ASP A 173 3.95 -20.89 12.93
CA ASP A 173 5.35 -21.17 13.21
C ASP A 173 6.21 -20.53 12.13
N TYR A 174 7.01 -19.55 12.52
CA TYR A 174 8.00 -18.93 11.66
C TYR A 174 9.11 -18.33 12.49
N SER A 175 10.34 -18.50 12.00
CA SER A 175 11.53 -17.90 12.59
C SER A 175 12.00 -16.67 11.81
N GLU A 176 12.74 -15.77 12.48
CA GLU A 176 13.36 -14.63 11.80
C GLU A 176 14.38 -15.03 10.71
N ILE A 177 14.84 -16.29 10.73
CA ILE A 177 15.81 -16.84 9.80
C ILE A 177 15.15 -17.14 8.44
N GLU A 178 13.87 -17.50 8.43
CA GLU A 178 13.11 -17.82 7.22
C GLU A 178 12.82 -16.59 6.36
N PHE A 179 12.84 -15.39 6.94
CA PHE A 179 12.58 -14.18 6.19
C PHE A 179 13.76 -13.76 5.33
N ASN A 180 13.44 -13.34 4.10
CA ASN A 180 14.44 -12.75 3.21
C ASN A 180 14.94 -11.41 3.78
N LYS A 181 16.20 -11.40 4.18
CA LYS A 181 16.93 -10.22 4.68
C LYS A 181 17.40 -9.37 3.49
N ASN A 182 16.47 -8.70 2.83
CA ASN A 182 16.78 -7.69 1.81
C ASN A 182 17.31 -6.39 2.45
N ARG A 183 18.45 -6.45 3.13
CA ARG A 183 19.16 -5.24 3.57
C ARG A 183 19.84 -4.63 2.36
N LYS A 184 19.32 -3.50 1.87
CA LYS A 184 20.03 -2.70 0.88
C LYS A 184 21.35 -2.20 1.50
N PRO A 185 22.50 -2.35 0.83
CA PRO A 185 23.75 -1.73 1.23
C PRO A 185 23.53 -0.26 1.60
N GLU A 186 24.19 0.25 2.64
CA GLU A 186 24.06 1.66 3.04
C GLU A 186 24.38 2.61 1.89
N SER A 187 25.35 2.24 1.06
CA SER A 187 25.72 2.97 -0.15
C SER A 187 24.55 3.17 -1.12
N LEU A 188 23.51 2.33 -1.10
CA LEU A 188 22.30 2.48 -1.94
C LEU A 188 21.16 3.24 -1.26
N GLN A 189 21.34 3.60 0.02
CA GLN A 189 20.30 4.27 0.82
C GLN A 189 20.47 5.79 0.87
N VAL A 190 21.70 6.29 0.73
CA VAL A 190 22.05 7.71 0.70
C VAL A 190 22.96 8.00 -0.49
N PHE A 191 23.06 9.27 -0.87
CA PHE A 191 24.11 9.78 -1.74
C PHE A 191 25.30 10.22 -0.86
N THR A 192 26.51 9.94 -1.33
CA THR A 192 27.74 10.46 -0.71
C THR A 192 27.89 11.95 -0.99
N ASP A 193 28.80 12.63 -0.28
CA ASP A 193 29.09 14.05 -0.50
C ASP A 193 29.54 14.31 -1.96
N SER A 194 30.49 13.52 -2.46
CA SER A 194 30.94 13.57 -3.87
C SER A 194 29.81 13.31 -4.87
N GLU A 195 28.92 12.34 -4.63
CA GLU A 195 27.77 12.10 -5.53
C GLU A 195 26.79 13.27 -5.51
N MET A 196 26.53 13.87 -4.35
CA MET A 196 25.65 15.03 -4.21
C MET A 196 26.20 16.23 -4.98
N ASP A 197 27.50 16.51 -4.88
CA ASP A 197 28.15 17.60 -5.61
C ASP A 197 28.03 17.42 -7.13
N ARG A 198 28.29 16.20 -7.63
CA ARG A 198 28.14 15.86 -9.05
C ARG A 198 26.70 15.99 -9.53
N ILE A 199 25.72 15.62 -8.70
CA ILE A 199 24.30 15.83 -9.01
C ILE A 199 23.98 17.33 -9.08
N PHE A 200 24.52 18.13 -8.16
CA PHE A 200 24.28 19.58 -8.09
C PHE A 200 24.89 20.29 -9.29
N GLU A 201 26.12 19.94 -9.66
CA GLU A 201 26.80 20.43 -10.85
C GLU A 201 25.99 20.11 -12.11
N TYR A 202 25.60 18.84 -12.30
CA TYR A 202 24.78 18.44 -13.43
C TYR A 202 23.46 19.21 -13.50
N ALA A 203 22.76 19.33 -12.36
CA ALA A 203 21.46 20.00 -12.27
C ALA A 203 21.57 21.52 -12.51
N ARG A 204 22.66 22.17 -12.10
CA ARG A 204 22.96 23.58 -12.36
C ARG A 204 23.33 23.82 -13.81
N TYR A 205 24.11 22.94 -14.43
CA TYR A 205 24.47 23.05 -15.84
C TYR A 205 23.25 22.84 -16.76
N ASN A 206 22.38 21.89 -16.40
CA ASN A 206 21.19 21.52 -17.17
C ASN A 206 19.90 22.07 -16.52
N MET A 207 19.84 23.35 -16.17
CA MET A 207 18.70 23.90 -15.43
C MET A 207 17.36 23.74 -16.17
N ASP A 208 16.46 22.96 -15.55
CA ASP A 208 15.04 22.90 -15.88
C ASP A 208 14.22 22.71 -14.59
N ILE A 209 12.90 22.74 -14.69
CA ILE A 209 12.01 22.68 -13.53
C ILE A 209 12.19 21.37 -12.74
N GLU A 210 12.51 20.26 -13.42
CA GLU A 210 12.70 18.96 -12.78
C GLU A 210 14.03 18.90 -12.01
N ASN A 211 15.11 19.42 -12.60
CA ASN A 211 16.44 19.47 -12.00
C ASN A 211 16.49 20.45 -10.81
N LEU A 212 15.85 21.62 -10.94
CA LEU A 212 15.68 22.55 -9.82
C LEU A 212 14.87 21.90 -8.69
N GLY A 213 13.86 21.09 -9.02
CA GLY A 213 13.10 20.32 -8.05
C GLY A 213 13.95 19.32 -7.27
N ILE A 214 14.89 18.65 -7.94
CA ILE A 214 15.84 17.74 -7.30
C ILE A 214 16.76 18.50 -6.34
N ILE A 215 17.31 19.65 -6.74
CA ILE A 215 18.10 20.51 -5.83
C ILE A 215 17.27 20.89 -4.61
N LEU A 216 16.04 21.36 -4.82
CA LEU A 216 15.14 21.75 -3.73
C LEU A 216 14.90 20.59 -2.76
N MET A 217 14.71 19.36 -3.25
CA MET A 217 14.59 18.17 -2.41
C MET A 217 15.84 17.90 -1.56
N PHE A 218 17.04 18.09 -2.11
CA PHE A 218 18.29 17.87 -1.36
C PHE A 218 18.47 18.86 -0.23
N VAL A 219 18.06 20.12 -0.42
CA VAL A 219 18.30 21.19 0.57
C VAL A 219 17.18 21.35 1.60
N THR A 220 16.05 20.67 1.40
CA THR A 220 14.87 20.74 2.28
C THR A 220 14.43 19.38 2.84
N GLY A 221 14.86 18.28 2.22
CA GLY A 221 14.44 16.94 2.56
C GLY A 221 12.96 16.64 2.33
N MET A 222 12.19 17.50 1.64
CA MET A 222 10.76 17.27 1.42
C MET A 222 10.48 15.99 0.62
N ARG A 223 9.31 15.39 0.78
CA ARG A 223 8.95 14.19 0.01
C ARG A 223 8.60 14.58 -1.43
N VAL A 224 8.92 13.73 -2.40
CA VAL A 224 8.61 14.00 -3.82
C VAL A 224 7.12 14.27 -4.07
N GLY A 225 6.22 13.63 -3.32
CA GLY A 225 4.78 13.86 -3.41
C GLY A 225 4.35 15.23 -2.87
N GLU A 226 5.09 15.78 -1.91
CA GLU A 226 4.89 17.14 -1.38
C GLU A 226 5.39 18.15 -2.42
N LEU A 227 6.62 17.95 -2.93
CA LEU A 227 7.28 18.78 -3.94
C LEU A 227 6.36 19.08 -5.13
N VAL A 228 5.86 18.03 -5.81
CA VAL A 228 5.09 18.20 -7.05
C VAL A 228 3.69 18.79 -6.85
N THR A 229 3.30 19.10 -5.60
CA THR A 229 2.02 19.72 -5.27
C THR A 229 2.15 21.13 -4.71
N LEU A 230 3.37 21.67 -4.67
CA LEU A 230 3.64 23.04 -4.24
C LEU A 230 3.02 24.05 -5.21
N LYS A 231 2.32 25.03 -4.65
CA LYS A 231 1.78 26.20 -5.35
C LYS A 231 2.60 27.43 -5.02
N TRP A 232 2.57 28.45 -5.88
CA TRP A 232 3.26 29.72 -5.59
C TRP A 232 2.76 30.41 -4.32
N GLY A 233 1.47 30.25 -3.98
CA GLY A 233 0.91 30.76 -2.73
C GLY A 233 1.37 30.01 -1.46
N ASP A 234 2.09 28.90 -1.60
CA ASP A 234 2.70 28.18 -0.48
C ASP A 234 4.10 28.73 -0.14
N VAL A 235 4.66 29.64 -0.95
CA VAL A 235 5.99 30.24 -0.75
C VAL A 235 5.86 31.50 0.10
N GLY A 236 6.55 31.54 1.25
CA GLY A 236 6.52 32.68 2.17
C GLY A 236 7.82 33.47 2.20
N ASP A 237 7.76 34.69 2.76
CA ASP A 237 8.89 35.56 3.09
C ASP A 237 10.01 35.59 2.03
N GLY A 238 9.65 35.99 0.81
CA GLY A 238 10.59 36.13 -0.30
C GLY A 238 11.24 34.81 -0.76
N GLY A 239 10.69 33.66 -0.38
CA GLY A 239 11.21 32.34 -0.68
C GLY A 239 12.01 31.68 0.46
N SER A 240 12.06 32.28 1.65
CA SER A 240 12.81 31.72 2.78
C SER A 240 12.20 30.44 3.35
N TYR A 241 10.92 30.18 3.10
CA TYR A 241 10.28 28.92 3.44
C TYR A 241 9.17 28.54 2.45
N VAL A 242 8.74 27.28 2.53
CA VAL A 242 7.59 26.75 1.80
C VAL A 242 6.68 25.98 2.73
N SER A 243 5.38 26.32 2.73
CA SER A 243 4.35 25.61 3.48
C SER A 243 3.95 24.30 2.79
N ILE A 244 4.28 23.16 3.40
CA ILE A 244 3.83 21.85 2.92
C ILE A 244 2.39 21.64 3.39
N ARG A 245 1.44 21.72 2.46
CA ARG A 245 0.00 21.52 2.75
C ARG A 245 -0.60 20.31 2.05
N ARG A 246 0.06 19.82 1.01
CA ARG A 246 -0.50 18.85 0.06
C ARG A 246 0.48 17.72 -0.22
N THR A 247 -0.06 16.62 -0.71
CA THR A 247 0.75 15.53 -1.26
C THR A 247 0.03 14.88 -2.43
N GLU A 248 0.80 14.49 -3.44
CA GLU A 248 0.30 13.64 -4.52
C GLU A 248 0.05 12.23 -3.98
N THR A 249 -1.10 11.67 -4.35
CA THR A 249 -1.43 10.27 -4.14
C THR A 249 -1.77 9.61 -5.46
N ARG A 250 -1.44 8.33 -5.57
CA ARG A 250 -1.67 7.54 -6.78
C ARG A 250 -2.70 6.45 -6.49
N TYR A 251 -3.74 6.38 -7.32
CA TYR A 251 -4.78 5.37 -7.22
C TYR A 251 -5.23 4.94 -8.61
N ARG A 252 -5.94 3.83 -8.69
CA ARG A 252 -6.59 3.40 -9.92
C ARG A 252 -8.00 3.97 -9.93
N ASP A 253 -8.31 4.73 -10.97
CA ASP A 253 -9.64 5.26 -11.15
C ASP A 253 -10.66 4.13 -11.40
N LYS A 254 -11.85 4.24 -10.81
CA LYS A 254 -12.85 3.17 -10.84
C LYS A 254 -13.55 3.06 -12.20
N GLU A 255 -13.75 4.19 -12.89
CA GLU A 255 -14.50 4.24 -14.14
C GLU A 255 -13.61 3.94 -15.34
N SER A 256 -12.46 4.59 -15.42
CA SER A 256 -11.52 4.44 -16.54
C SER A 256 -10.55 3.26 -16.37
N GLY A 257 -10.41 2.73 -15.15
CA GLY A 257 -9.41 1.71 -14.82
C GLY A 257 -7.96 2.21 -14.94
N LYS A 258 -7.71 3.48 -15.26
CA LYS A 258 -6.38 4.05 -15.46
C LYS A 258 -5.73 4.44 -14.13
N LEU A 259 -4.40 4.55 -14.15
CA LEU A 259 -3.64 5.01 -13.00
C LEU A 259 -3.71 6.55 -12.96
N THR A 260 -4.31 7.08 -11.92
CA THR A 260 -4.57 8.52 -11.76
C THR A 260 -3.79 9.07 -10.58
N TYR A 261 -3.36 10.33 -10.70
CA TYR A 261 -2.65 11.08 -9.68
C TYR A 261 -3.58 12.19 -9.17
N SER A 262 -3.93 12.17 -7.88
CA SER A 262 -4.67 13.26 -7.24
C SER A 262 -3.82 13.99 -6.23
N VAL A 263 -4.10 15.28 -6.09
CA VAL A 263 -3.61 16.10 -5.00
C VAL A 263 -4.55 15.91 -3.82
N LYS A 264 -4.00 15.58 -2.66
CA LYS A 264 -4.76 15.55 -1.41
C LYS A 264 -4.40 16.78 -0.58
N ASP A 265 -5.40 17.58 -0.21
CA ASP A 265 -5.25 18.82 0.56
C ASP A 265 -4.90 18.62 2.05
N SER A 266 -4.70 17.38 2.50
CA SER A 266 -4.15 17.09 3.82
C SER A 266 -3.14 15.94 3.79
N PRO A 267 -1.93 16.14 4.31
CA PRO A 267 -1.00 15.04 4.53
C PRO A 267 -1.62 14.02 5.50
N LYS A 268 -1.10 12.79 5.50
CA LYS A 268 -1.69 11.67 6.26
C LYS A 268 -1.73 11.88 7.78
N THR A 269 -1.03 12.89 8.30
CA THR A 269 -0.85 13.20 9.72
C THR A 269 -0.78 14.72 9.88
N GLU A 270 -1.25 15.28 11.01
CA GLU A 270 -1.14 16.73 11.32
C GLU A 270 0.31 17.23 11.23
N ALA A 271 1.28 16.43 11.69
CA ALA A 271 2.72 16.69 11.55
C ALA A 271 3.23 16.84 10.10
N GLY A 272 2.40 16.52 9.11
CA GLY A 272 2.74 16.73 7.70
C GLY A 272 2.55 18.17 7.24
N ILE A 273 1.69 18.96 7.93
CA ILE A 273 1.50 20.38 7.69
C ILE A 273 2.61 21.12 8.43
N ARG A 274 3.53 21.72 7.68
CA ARG A 274 4.70 22.39 8.26
C ARG A 274 5.28 23.39 7.28
N ASP A 275 5.99 24.37 7.82
CA ASP A 275 6.84 25.25 7.04
C ASP A 275 8.25 24.67 6.97
N VAL A 276 8.73 24.51 5.75
CA VAL A 276 10.07 23.97 5.46
C VAL A 276 10.96 25.12 5.06
N VAL A 277 12.00 25.36 5.84
CA VAL A 277 12.92 26.49 5.64
C VAL A 277 13.89 26.13 4.51
N ILE A 278 14.15 27.10 3.63
CA ILE A 278 15.12 26.99 2.56
C ILE A 278 16.40 27.71 2.98
N PRO A 279 17.57 27.05 2.92
CA PRO A 279 18.81 27.72 3.25
C PRO A 279 19.06 28.92 2.31
N LYS A 280 19.62 30.01 2.86
CA LYS A 280 19.77 31.30 2.17
C LYS A 280 20.49 31.19 0.82
N ASP A 281 21.49 30.32 0.73
CA ASP A 281 22.28 30.10 -0.50
C ASP A 281 21.50 29.40 -1.62
N TYR A 282 20.28 28.94 -1.35
CA TYR A 282 19.40 28.26 -2.31
C TYR A 282 18.11 29.03 -2.62
N LEU A 283 17.95 30.26 -2.13
CA LEU A 283 16.78 31.10 -2.47
C LEU A 283 16.66 31.36 -3.98
N TRP A 284 17.81 31.40 -4.67
CA TRP A 284 17.86 31.53 -6.13
C TRP A 284 17.12 30.39 -6.86
N VAL A 285 16.99 29.21 -6.26
CA VAL A 285 16.31 28.05 -6.87
C VAL A 285 14.84 28.39 -7.10
N LEU A 286 14.14 28.88 -6.07
CA LEU A 286 12.74 29.31 -6.21
C LEU A 286 12.59 30.49 -7.14
N ALA A 287 13.50 31.47 -7.07
CA ALA A 287 13.49 32.60 -7.99
C ALA A 287 13.64 32.15 -9.45
N ARG A 288 14.51 31.17 -9.72
CA ARG A 288 14.70 30.59 -11.05
C ARG A 288 13.48 29.79 -11.50
N MET A 289 12.88 29.00 -10.62
CA MET A 289 11.61 28.31 -10.89
C MET A 289 10.50 29.30 -11.26
N LYS A 290 10.42 30.46 -10.57
CA LYS A 290 9.41 31.49 -10.85
C LYS A 290 9.60 32.13 -12.22
N ARG A 291 10.85 32.27 -12.68
CA ARG A 291 11.15 32.74 -14.04
C ARG A 291 10.76 31.72 -15.11
N ILE A 292 10.88 30.42 -14.83
CA ILE A 292 10.47 29.35 -15.76
C ILE A 292 8.94 29.29 -15.85
N ASN A 293 8.26 29.34 -14.70
CA ASN A 293 6.81 29.19 -14.57
C ASN A 293 6.18 30.42 -13.86
N PRO A 294 6.13 31.60 -14.51
CA PRO A 294 5.71 32.85 -13.86
C PRO A 294 4.21 32.90 -13.53
N PHE A 295 3.36 32.33 -14.40
CA PHE A 295 1.90 32.48 -14.36
C PHE A 295 1.16 31.18 -14.03
N THR A 296 1.87 30.14 -13.64
CA THR A 296 1.26 28.85 -13.28
C THR A 296 0.69 28.90 -11.87
N GLU A 297 -0.24 28.01 -11.55
CA GLU A 297 -0.69 27.83 -10.16
C GLU A 297 0.33 27.00 -9.37
N PHE A 298 0.73 25.87 -9.96
CA PHE A 298 1.72 24.96 -9.39
C PHE A 298 3.13 25.40 -9.79
N ILE A 299 4.09 25.24 -8.87
CA ILE A 299 5.51 25.50 -9.16
C ILE A 299 6.02 24.52 -10.22
N PHE A 300 5.66 23.24 -10.07
CA PHE A 300 6.10 22.14 -10.93
C PHE A 300 5.09 21.86 -12.02
N GLU A 301 5.10 22.69 -13.06
CA GLU A 301 4.26 22.55 -14.24
C GLU A 301 5.13 22.54 -15.51
N LYS A 302 4.69 21.80 -16.53
CA LYS A 302 5.35 21.74 -17.84
C LYS A 302 4.30 21.50 -18.91
N ASN A 303 4.30 22.32 -19.96
CA ASN A 303 3.34 22.24 -21.07
C ASN A 303 1.87 22.34 -20.61
N GLY A 304 1.58 23.15 -19.59
CA GLY A 304 0.23 23.32 -19.03
C GLY A 304 -0.25 22.18 -18.13
N GLU A 305 0.60 21.16 -17.87
CA GLU A 305 0.27 20.05 -16.99
C GLU A 305 1.21 20.01 -15.78
N ARG A 306 0.64 19.74 -14.60
CA ARG A 306 1.41 19.55 -13.36
C ARG A 306 2.29 18.31 -13.50
N LEU A 307 3.56 18.45 -13.11
CA LEU A 307 4.47 17.31 -13.05
C LEU A 307 4.02 16.32 -11.97
N HIS A 308 4.22 15.05 -12.24
CA HIS A 308 3.94 13.95 -11.32
C HIS A 308 5.22 13.44 -10.65
N THR A 309 5.05 12.77 -9.51
CA THR A 309 6.15 12.15 -8.76
C THR A 309 7.00 11.22 -9.62
N GLU A 310 6.39 10.53 -10.58
CA GLU A 310 7.07 9.61 -11.49
C GLU A 310 8.04 10.33 -12.45
N GLN A 311 7.71 11.54 -12.90
CA GLN A 311 8.58 12.32 -13.78
C GLN A 311 9.86 12.76 -13.06
N ILE A 312 9.74 13.24 -11.81
CA ILE A 312 10.90 13.60 -10.98
C ILE A 312 11.76 12.37 -10.66
N ARG A 313 11.14 11.21 -10.37
CA ARG A 313 11.88 9.95 -10.16
C ARG A 313 12.65 9.52 -11.40
N LYS A 314 12.02 9.51 -12.57
CA LYS A 314 12.67 9.18 -13.84
C LYS A 314 13.78 10.17 -14.16
N ARG A 315 13.59 11.46 -13.85
CA ARG A 315 14.63 12.48 -14.00
C ARG A 315 15.85 12.16 -13.13
N LEU A 316 15.66 11.88 -11.84
CA LEU A 316 16.76 11.51 -10.93
C LEU A 316 17.53 10.29 -11.45
N TYR A 317 16.84 9.25 -11.93
CA TYR A 317 17.51 8.08 -12.52
C TYR A 317 18.30 8.42 -13.78
N ARG A 318 17.82 9.36 -14.60
CA ARG A 318 18.55 9.86 -15.77
C ARG A 318 19.81 10.61 -15.36
N ILE A 319 19.73 11.50 -14.37
CA ILE A 319 20.92 12.17 -13.82
C ILE A 319 21.92 11.13 -13.37
N CYS A 320 21.51 10.17 -12.52
CA CYS A 320 22.41 9.14 -12.01
C CYS A 320 23.13 8.37 -13.13
N ARG A 321 22.45 8.05 -14.24
CA ARG A 321 23.08 7.41 -15.40
C ARG A 321 24.07 8.32 -16.12
N ASN A 322 23.70 9.59 -16.32
CA ASN A 322 24.51 10.53 -17.10
C ASN A 322 25.81 10.90 -16.39
N ILE A 323 25.84 10.86 -15.05
CA ILE A 323 27.05 11.07 -14.25
C ILE A 323 27.66 9.75 -13.76
N ASP A 324 27.23 8.61 -14.28
CA ASP A 324 27.76 7.29 -13.93
C ASP A 324 27.85 7.00 -12.41
N ILE A 325 26.72 7.18 -11.71
CA ILE A 325 26.57 6.79 -10.30
C ILE A 325 25.43 5.79 -10.13
N LYS A 326 25.45 5.06 -9.01
CA LYS A 326 24.40 4.08 -8.70
C LYS A 326 23.03 4.76 -8.63
N GLN A 327 22.05 4.22 -9.36
CA GLN A 327 20.69 4.75 -9.37
C GLN A 327 20.04 4.59 -7.99
N ARG A 328 19.49 5.68 -7.46
CA ARG A 328 18.76 5.70 -6.19
C ARG A 328 17.45 6.46 -6.34
N GLY A 329 16.43 6.04 -5.61
CA GLY A 329 15.12 6.69 -5.63
C GLY A 329 15.12 8.01 -4.85
N THR A 330 14.07 8.82 -5.03
CA THR A 330 13.94 10.13 -4.37
C THR A 330 13.91 10.08 -2.84
N HIS A 331 13.60 8.92 -2.25
CA HIS A 331 13.71 8.75 -0.80
C HIS A 331 15.16 8.71 -0.31
N ALA A 332 16.13 8.34 -1.15
CA ALA A 332 17.55 8.42 -0.82
C ALA A 332 18.02 9.88 -0.68
N ILE A 333 17.46 10.81 -1.44
CA ILE A 333 17.69 12.25 -1.27
C ILE A 333 17.29 12.68 0.14
N ARG A 334 16.06 12.35 0.54
CA ARG A 334 15.56 12.66 1.88
C ARG A 334 16.37 11.98 2.98
N LYS A 335 16.87 10.76 2.73
CA LYS A 335 17.80 10.08 3.63
C LYS A 335 19.11 10.85 3.81
N THR A 336 19.68 11.26 2.69
CA THR A 336 20.90 12.07 2.62
C THR A 336 20.72 13.37 3.41
N TYR A 337 19.61 14.09 3.22
CA TYR A 337 19.30 15.30 3.99
C TYR A 337 19.20 15.04 5.50
N GLY A 338 18.51 13.98 5.90
CA GLY A 338 18.44 13.61 7.32
C GLY A 338 19.82 13.28 7.91
N SER A 339 20.68 12.58 7.15
CA SER A 339 22.07 12.33 7.56
C SER A 339 22.85 13.64 7.71
N ILE A 340 22.74 14.58 6.76
CA ILE A 340 23.39 15.91 6.84
C ILE A 340 23.02 16.63 8.14
N LEU A 341 21.73 16.66 8.49
CA LEU A 341 21.27 17.34 9.71
C LEU A 341 21.81 16.67 10.98
N LEU A 342 21.86 15.34 11.01
CA LEU A 342 22.41 14.58 12.13
C LEU A 342 23.93 14.78 12.25
N ASP A 343 24.66 14.72 11.13
CA ASP A 343 26.11 14.93 11.08
C ASP A 343 26.53 16.31 11.61
N ASN A 344 25.63 17.30 11.52
CA ASN A 344 25.85 18.68 12.00
C ASN A 344 25.24 18.95 13.38
N ASN A 345 24.80 17.92 14.12
CA ASN A 345 24.23 18.04 15.47
C ASN A 345 23.07 19.05 15.57
N ILE A 346 22.24 19.13 14.54
CA ILE A 346 21.07 20.03 14.53
C ILE A 346 20.05 19.56 15.57
N ASP A 347 19.41 20.52 16.25
CA ASP A 347 18.38 20.24 17.26
C ASP A 347 17.29 19.29 16.71
N GLN A 348 16.97 18.25 17.49
CA GLN A 348 16.06 17.21 17.06
C GLN A 348 14.65 17.73 16.72
N LYS A 349 14.14 18.76 17.42
CA LYS A 349 12.82 19.35 17.12
C LYS A 349 12.86 20.05 15.77
N LEU A 350 13.97 20.71 15.44
CA LEU A 350 14.15 21.32 14.12
C LEU A 350 14.19 20.26 13.01
N ILE A 351 14.89 19.13 13.24
CA ILE A 351 14.91 18.02 12.26
C ILE A 351 13.51 17.44 12.05
N ILE A 352 12.76 17.17 13.12
CA ILE A 352 11.36 16.73 13.05
C ILE A 352 10.53 17.74 12.24
N GLY A 353 10.66 19.03 12.54
CA GLY A 353 9.92 20.10 11.89
C GLY A 353 10.20 20.22 10.39
N GLN A 354 11.46 20.11 9.96
CA GLN A 354 11.81 20.13 8.54
C GLN A 354 11.33 18.88 7.81
N MET A 355 11.55 17.71 8.41
CA MET A 355 11.24 16.45 7.77
C MET A 355 9.73 16.15 7.82
N GLY A 356 9.01 16.50 8.87
CA GLY A 356 7.62 16.07 9.07
C GLY A 356 7.55 14.57 9.37
N HIS A 357 8.31 14.15 10.38
CA HIS A 357 8.17 12.84 11.04
C HIS A 357 7.36 13.02 12.32
N THR A 358 6.65 11.98 12.77
CA THR A 358 5.99 11.97 14.09
C THR A 358 6.89 11.41 15.18
N ASP A 359 8.04 10.82 14.82
CA ASP A 359 8.93 10.10 15.74
C ASP A 359 10.41 10.23 15.30
N ILE A 360 11.29 10.61 16.23
CA ILE A 360 12.75 10.72 16.07
C ILE A 360 13.41 9.36 15.89
N ALA A 361 12.87 8.27 16.45
CA ALA A 361 13.45 6.94 16.28
C ALA A 361 13.46 6.53 14.80
N THR A 362 12.52 7.06 14.01
CA THR A 362 12.52 6.94 12.54
C THR A 362 13.69 7.70 11.92
N THR A 363 14.10 8.83 12.48
CA THR A 363 15.22 9.64 12.01
C THR A 363 16.57 9.01 12.37
N GLU A 364 16.85 8.68 13.62
CA GLU A 364 18.16 8.13 14.03
C GLU A 364 18.43 6.75 13.39
N THR A 365 17.46 5.83 13.44
CA THR A 365 17.64 4.45 12.95
C THR A 365 17.70 4.35 11.42
N PHE A 366 16.95 5.20 10.70
CA PHE A 366 16.87 5.13 9.23
C PHE A 366 17.70 6.18 8.48
N TYR A 367 18.13 7.25 9.15
CA TYR A 367 18.80 8.39 8.51
C TYR A 367 20.23 8.65 8.99
N HIS A 368 20.68 8.10 10.13
CA HIS A 368 22.11 8.12 10.44
C HIS A 368 22.84 7.09 9.58
N LYS A 369 23.27 7.51 8.39
CA LYS A 369 24.00 6.68 7.43
C LYS A 369 25.28 7.40 7.06
N ASN A 370 26.38 6.68 7.05
CA ASN A 370 27.68 7.27 6.77
C ASN A 370 27.74 7.63 5.27
N ARG A 371 27.83 8.94 4.99
CA ARG A 371 27.89 9.50 3.63
C ARG A 371 29.31 9.67 3.09
N ARG A 372 30.31 9.43 3.93
CA ARG A 372 31.72 9.49 3.56
C ARG A 372 32.12 8.27 2.74
N THR A 373 32.97 8.49 1.76
CA THR A 373 33.65 7.47 0.97
C THR A 373 34.57 6.62 1.86
N ASN A 374 35.04 5.49 1.35
CA ASN A 374 36.00 4.67 2.09
C ASN A 374 37.36 5.37 2.26
N GLU A 375 37.74 6.21 1.30
CA GLU A 375 38.95 7.04 1.36
C GLU A 375 38.84 8.05 2.51
N GLU A 376 37.77 8.85 2.55
CA GLU A 376 37.55 9.82 3.65
C GLU A 376 37.44 9.14 5.03
N LYS A 377 36.88 7.93 5.10
CA LYS A 377 36.88 7.14 6.34
C LYS A 377 38.29 6.72 6.73
N SER A 378 39.07 6.24 5.76
CA SER A 378 40.46 5.87 5.97
C SER A 378 41.27 7.05 6.49
N ASP A 379 41.06 8.25 5.94
CA ASP A 379 41.75 9.46 6.38
C ASP A 379 41.38 9.86 7.81
N ILE A 380 40.07 9.83 8.15
CA ILE A 380 39.61 10.10 9.51
C ILE A 380 40.19 9.09 10.50
N LEU A 381 40.16 7.80 10.17
CA LEU A 381 40.69 6.75 11.03
C LEU A 381 42.22 6.84 11.14
N SER A 382 42.93 7.21 10.08
CA SER A 382 44.37 7.45 10.08
C SER A 382 44.75 8.70 10.87
N GLY A 383 43.81 9.64 11.04
CA GLY A 383 43.94 10.79 11.94
C GLY A 383 43.92 10.43 13.43
N ILE A 384 43.40 9.25 13.80
CA ILE A 384 43.31 8.79 15.18
C ILE A 384 44.70 8.33 15.65
N PRO A 385 45.31 9.00 16.65
CA PRO A 385 46.68 8.70 17.08
C PRO A 385 46.94 7.23 17.44
N GLN A 386 45.93 6.55 18.01
CA GLN A 386 45.99 5.15 18.42
C GLN A 386 45.95 4.14 17.26
N LEU A 387 45.53 4.56 16.07
CA LEU A 387 45.46 3.71 14.86
C LEU A 387 46.60 3.99 13.89
N LYS A 388 47.50 4.92 14.21
CA LYS A 388 48.70 5.16 13.42
C LYS A 388 49.67 4.00 13.66
N VAL A 389 50.14 3.41 12.56
CA VAL A 389 51.29 2.50 12.61
C VAL A 389 52.49 3.31 13.08
N LEU A 390 53.20 2.81 14.11
CA LEU A 390 54.41 3.41 14.66
C LEU A 390 55.50 3.58 13.60
#